data_AF-A0A090KQ65-F1
#
_entry.id   AF-A0A090KQ65-F1
#
_cell.length_a   1.000
_cell.length_b   1.000
_cell.length_c   1.000
_cell.angle_alpha   90.00
_cell.angle_beta   90.00
_cell.angle_gamma   90.00
#
_symmetry.space_group_name_H-M   'P 1'
#
loop_
_entity.id
_entity.type
_entity.pdbx_description
1 polymer ?
#
loop_
_entity_poly.entity_id
_entity_poly.type
_entity_poly.pdbx_seq_one_letter_code
_entity_poly.pdbx_strand_id
1 'polypeptide(L)'
;MYSQQSKSRDSDGANLNSNEEELTGEMFSLTLEAKDMQQQLNGYLENSSVRPVIVKRNKVSGNLVYPEKFYVDSEIGFESLMRKVGKSLVIASDGSCESERGYSVAIFGDNKCIKELTGRLGDNSTAQLCEMVDVKKGFELAVELKREDKQVILVSDSAYMCNVFSEQLEAIRKSNNMKSSGKVLVHRKLIMETDELLNKLYKSSIIQVKFHVGIKVNEKEDELAKKSARYLEWIQASDFVQKSDKTEYRKKALRIRLAPGK
;
A
#
# COMPACT_ATOMS: atom_id res chain seq x y z
N MET A 1 10.14 74.71 13.19
CA MET A 1 11.58 74.46 12.96
C MET A 1 11.72 73.08 12.33
N TYR A 2 12.28 73.03 11.12
CA TYR A 2 12.86 71.92 10.32
C TYR A 2 12.10 70.57 10.22
N SER A 3 11.65 70.06 9.07
CA SER A 3 12.17 69.96 7.68
C SER A 3 13.29 68.93 7.46
N GLN A 4 12.94 67.91 6.66
CA GLN A 4 13.70 67.26 5.57
C GLN A 4 14.67 66.06 5.79
N GLN A 5 14.37 65.04 4.98
CA GLN A 5 15.23 64.31 4.00
C GLN A 5 16.28 63.28 4.44
N SER A 6 16.00 62.05 3.99
CA SER A 6 16.85 61.08 3.25
C SER A 6 18.36 61.07 3.45
N LYS A 7 18.91 59.86 3.69
CA LYS A 7 20.17 59.41 3.07
C LYS A 7 20.20 57.89 2.94
N SER A 8 20.38 57.47 1.70
CA SER A 8 20.83 56.18 1.23
C SER A 8 22.21 55.81 1.79
N ARG A 9 22.47 54.51 1.92
CA ARG A 9 23.79 53.89 1.67
C ARG A 9 23.62 52.39 1.47
N ASP A 10 23.90 51.99 0.24
CA ASP A 10 24.23 50.63 -0.16
C ASP A 10 25.48 50.15 0.58
N SER A 11 25.50 48.86 0.93
CA SER A 11 26.71 48.06 0.86
C SER A 11 26.35 46.58 0.77
N ASP A 12 26.86 45.98 -0.30
CA ASP A 12 26.74 44.61 -0.72
C ASP A 12 27.09 43.59 0.36
N GLY A 13 26.28 42.53 0.39
CA GLY A 13 26.57 41.29 1.10
C GLY A 13 25.81 40.18 0.38
N ALA A 14 26.38 39.68 -0.70
CA ALA A 14 25.90 38.51 -1.40
C ALA A 14 25.71 37.35 -0.41
N ASN A 15 24.50 36.80 -0.34
CA ASN A 15 24.33 35.43 0.13
C ASN A 15 23.42 34.69 -0.84
N LEU A 16 24.08 33.83 -1.60
CA LEU A 16 23.49 32.78 -2.42
C LEU A 16 22.76 31.78 -1.50
N ASN A 17 21.76 31.12 -2.07
CA ASN A 17 20.98 29.99 -1.56
C ASN A 17 19.71 30.33 -0.77
N SER A 18 18.59 30.34 -1.49
CA SER A 18 17.32 29.81 -0.97
C SER A 18 16.44 29.28 -2.11
N ASN A 19 16.98 28.32 -2.87
CA ASN A 19 16.18 27.34 -3.61
C ASN A 19 16.31 26.03 -2.81
N GLU A 20 15.43 25.78 -1.83
CA GLU A 20 15.23 24.43 -1.23
C GLU A 20 14.15 24.43 -0.13
N GLU A 21 12.97 25.03 -0.32
CA GLU A 21 11.89 24.92 0.69
C GLU A 21 10.50 24.57 0.14
N GLU A 22 10.40 23.91 -1.02
CA GLU A 22 9.09 23.52 -1.57
C GLU A 22 8.98 22.04 -2.01
N LEU A 23 9.76 21.14 -1.39
CA LEU A 23 9.75 19.70 -1.72
C LEU A 23 9.75 18.74 -0.50
N THR A 24 9.55 19.26 0.71
CA THR A 24 9.60 18.45 1.95
C THR A 24 8.22 18.02 2.48
N GLY A 25 7.14 18.42 1.82
CA GLY A 25 5.76 18.24 2.32
C GLY A 25 5.13 16.85 2.16
N GLU A 26 5.63 16.00 1.26
CA GLU A 26 4.95 14.72 0.93
C GLU A 26 5.68 13.46 1.42
N MET A 27 6.78 13.62 2.17
CA MET A 27 7.64 12.51 2.56
C MET A 27 7.53 12.14 4.05
N PHE A 28 6.36 12.22 4.68
CA PHE A 28 6.20 11.74 6.07
C PHE A 28 4.76 11.34 6.43
N SER A 29 4.26 10.24 5.84
CA SER A 29 3.20 9.44 6.48
C SER A 29 3.78 8.18 7.12
N LEU A 30 4.88 8.31 7.86
CA LEU A 30 5.12 7.38 8.95
C LEU A 30 4.18 7.83 10.08
N THR A 31 3.01 7.20 10.15
CA THR A 31 2.11 7.34 11.29
C THR A 31 2.90 7.13 12.59
N LEU A 32 2.44 7.70 13.71
CA LEU A 32 3.13 7.55 15.00
C LEU A 32 3.44 6.07 15.33
N GLU A 33 2.62 5.17 14.82
CA GLU A 33 2.76 3.72 14.91
C GLU A 33 3.90 3.19 14.03
N ALA A 34 4.01 3.66 12.80
CA ALA A 34 5.13 3.30 11.93
C ALA A 34 6.47 3.74 12.53
N LYS A 35 6.51 4.89 13.22
CA LYS A 35 7.68 5.36 13.95
C LYS A 35 8.00 4.48 15.16
N ASP A 36 7.00 4.09 15.95
CA ASP A 36 7.16 3.21 17.12
C ASP A 36 7.65 1.81 16.70
N MET A 37 7.07 1.23 15.65
CA MET A 37 7.53 -0.04 15.09
C MET A 37 8.93 0.06 14.49
N GLN A 38 9.28 1.20 13.87
CA GLN A 38 10.64 1.44 13.38
C GLN A 38 11.65 1.56 14.53
N GLN A 39 11.28 2.14 15.67
CA GLN A 39 12.12 2.18 16.87
C GLN A 39 12.34 0.78 17.45
N GLN A 40 11.29 -0.05 17.54
CA GLN A 40 11.42 -1.45 17.94
C GLN A 40 12.35 -2.23 17.00
N LEU A 41 12.24 -1.99 15.69
CA LEU A 41 13.12 -2.58 14.69
C LEU A 41 14.57 -2.09 14.84
N ASN A 42 14.80 -0.80 15.04
CA ASN A 42 16.14 -0.25 15.23
C ASN A 42 16.80 -0.81 16.49
N GLY A 43 16.07 -0.91 17.60
CA GLY A 43 16.57 -1.56 18.83
C GLY A 43 16.91 -3.04 18.64
N TYR A 44 16.28 -3.72 17.67
CA TYR A 44 16.66 -5.07 17.26
C TYR A 44 17.88 -5.09 16.33
N LEU A 45 17.94 -4.17 15.36
CA LEU A 45 18.96 -4.09 14.32
C LEU A 45 20.31 -3.52 14.80
N GLU A 46 20.36 -2.79 15.90
CA GLU A 46 21.61 -2.32 16.54
C GLU A 46 22.56 -3.47 16.93
N ASN A 47 22.14 -4.73 16.81
CA ASN A 47 22.96 -5.93 16.95
C ASN A 47 23.44 -6.57 15.64
N SER A 48 23.24 -5.96 14.47
CA SER A 48 23.68 -6.53 13.20
C SER A 48 24.09 -5.46 12.17
N SER A 49 25.39 -5.35 11.92
CA SER A 49 25.97 -4.45 10.91
C SER A 49 25.72 -4.95 9.48
N VAL A 50 25.32 -4.05 8.56
CA VAL A 50 25.78 -3.91 7.15
C VAL A 50 24.76 -3.11 6.29
N ARG A 51 25.27 -2.24 5.40
CA ARG A 51 24.65 -1.65 4.17
C ARG A 51 25.79 -1.33 3.16
N PRO A 52 25.58 -0.98 1.85
CA PRO A 52 24.35 -0.92 1.03
C PRO A 52 24.44 -1.53 -0.41
N VAL A 53 23.33 -2.13 -0.87
CA VAL A 53 22.54 -1.95 -2.13
C VAL A 53 21.25 -2.69 -1.75
N ILE A 54 20.10 -2.02 -1.58
CA ILE A 54 19.03 -2.55 -0.71
C ILE A 54 18.17 -3.60 -1.42
N VAL A 55 18.73 -4.79 -1.62
CA VAL A 55 18.02 -6.05 -1.48
C VAL A 55 18.08 -6.38 0.02
N LYS A 56 17.04 -6.03 0.80
CA LYS A 56 16.93 -6.58 2.16
C LYS A 56 16.57 -8.05 2.04
N ARG A 57 17.57 -8.92 1.92
CA ARG A 57 17.39 -10.35 2.20
C ARG A 57 17.15 -10.47 3.71
N ASN A 58 15.90 -10.67 4.09
CA ASN A 58 15.57 -10.94 5.48
C ASN A 58 16.06 -12.33 5.87
N LYS A 59 16.57 -12.40 7.10
CA LYS A 59 17.09 -13.60 7.76
C LYS A 59 15.99 -14.64 7.89
N VAL A 60 16.28 -15.89 7.50
CA VAL A 60 15.48 -17.04 7.95
C VAL A 60 15.79 -17.26 9.43
N SER A 61 14.81 -17.00 10.28
CA SER A 61 14.86 -17.20 11.73
C SER A 61 13.85 -18.29 12.07
N GLY A 62 14.28 -19.56 12.11
CA GLY A 62 13.44 -20.74 12.35
C GLY A 62 12.51 -21.15 11.20
N ASN A 63 11.44 -21.89 11.51
CA ASN A 63 10.41 -22.39 10.56
C ASN A 63 9.44 -21.29 10.05
N LEU A 64 9.74 -20.01 10.27
CA LEU A 64 8.85 -18.90 9.97
C LEU A 64 9.20 -18.27 8.60
N VAL A 65 8.19 -18.03 7.78
CA VAL A 65 8.33 -17.46 6.43
C VAL A 65 8.13 -15.95 6.49
N TYR A 66 9.08 -15.20 5.93
CA TYR A 66 8.99 -13.75 5.79
C TYR A 66 9.15 -13.37 4.32
N PRO A 67 8.24 -12.57 3.75
CA PRO A 67 8.39 -12.09 2.38
C PRO A 67 9.66 -11.26 2.21
N GLU A 68 10.44 -11.56 1.16
CA GLU A 68 11.48 -10.64 0.70
C GLU A 68 10.83 -9.35 0.19
N LYS A 69 11.39 -8.18 0.54
CA LYS A 69 10.90 -6.89 0.06
C LYS A 69 11.82 -6.30 -1.01
N PHE A 70 11.21 -5.87 -2.10
CA PHE A 70 11.83 -5.12 -3.19
C PHE A 70 11.22 -3.72 -3.27
N TYR A 71 11.95 -2.77 -3.83
CA TYR A 71 11.45 -1.43 -4.13
C TYR A 71 11.60 -1.16 -5.62
N VAL A 72 10.56 -0.60 -6.25
CA VAL A 72 10.56 -0.18 -7.64
C VAL A 72 9.91 1.19 -7.78
N ASP A 73 10.42 2.01 -8.68
CA ASP A 73 10.00 3.40 -8.90
C ASP A 73 9.57 3.70 -10.33
N SER A 74 9.47 2.65 -11.17
CA SER A 74 9.08 2.75 -12.58
C SER A 74 8.48 1.44 -13.08
N GLU A 75 7.60 1.53 -14.08
CA GLU A 75 7.02 0.38 -14.78
C GLU A 75 8.11 -0.51 -15.40
N ILE A 76 9.14 0.08 -16.00
CA ILE A 76 10.26 -0.67 -16.61
C ILE A 76 11.01 -1.47 -15.54
N GLY A 77 11.23 -0.88 -14.35
CA GLY A 77 11.84 -1.57 -13.22
C GLY A 77 10.98 -2.72 -12.71
N PHE A 78 9.66 -2.49 -12.61
CA PHE A 78 8.67 -3.51 -12.26
C PHE A 78 8.68 -4.68 -13.25
N GLU A 79 8.56 -4.43 -14.55
CA GLU A 79 8.60 -5.46 -15.60
C GLU A 79 9.93 -6.22 -15.61
N SER A 80 11.06 -5.54 -15.39
CA SER A 80 12.37 -6.18 -15.28
C SER A 80 12.46 -7.12 -14.07
N LEU A 81 11.85 -6.76 -12.93
CA LEU A 81 11.82 -7.60 -11.74
C LEU A 81 10.92 -8.81 -11.97
N MET A 82 9.72 -8.60 -12.51
CA MET A 82 8.76 -9.67 -12.79
C MET A 82 9.31 -10.74 -13.74
N ARG A 83 10.09 -10.34 -14.76
CA ARG A 83 10.80 -11.28 -15.65
C ARG A 83 11.80 -12.18 -14.91
N LYS A 84 12.44 -11.69 -13.83
CA LYS A 84 13.41 -12.45 -13.04
C LYS A 84 12.76 -13.41 -12.06
N VAL A 85 11.60 -13.03 -11.49
CA VAL A 85 10.89 -13.86 -10.50
C VAL A 85 10.26 -15.10 -11.17
N GLY A 86 9.86 -14.99 -12.44
CA GLY A 86 9.29 -16.10 -13.19
C GLY A 86 7.80 -16.32 -12.87
N LYS A 87 7.38 -17.58 -12.81
CA LYS A 87 5.98 -17.94 -12.59
C LYS A 87 5.49 -17.45 -11.22
N SER A 88 4.49 -16.58 -11.25
CA SER A 88 3.98 -15.91 -10.05
C SER A 88 2.47 -15.70 -10.10
N LEU A 89 1.90 -15.56 -8.91
CA LEU A 89 0.61 -14.93 -8.67
C LEU A 89 0.89 -13.54 -8.09
N VAL A 90 0.47 -12.50 -8.78
CA VAL A 90 0.66 -11.12 -8.37
C VAL A 90 -0.63 -10.63 -7.72
N ILE A 91 -0.54 -10.26 -6.44
CA ILE A 91 -1.56 -9.51 -5.73
C ILE A 91 -1.24 -8.03 -5.99
N ALA A 92 -2.15 -7.30 -6.62
CA ALA A 92 -2.14 -5.84 -6.59
C ALA A 92 -3.28 -5.40 -5.67
N SER A 93 -3.01 -4.46 -4.77
CA SER A 93 -4.03 -3.97 -3.84
C SER A 93 -3.84 -2.48 -3.54
N ASP A 94 -4.95 -1.80 -3.30
CA ASP A 94 -4.96 -0.42 -2.85
C ASP A 94 -6.23 -0.08 -2.05
N GLY A 95 -6.09 0.90 -1.16
CA GLY A 95 -7.10 1.40 -0.23
C GLY A 95 -7.37 2.88 -0.46
N SER A 96 -8.64 3.23 -0.68
CA SER A 96 -9.05 4.61 -0.88
C SER A 96 -9.66 5.19 0.38
N CYS A 97 -9.07 6.31 0.82
CA CYS A 97 -9.60 7.13 1.89
C CYS A 97 -10.53 8.26 1.37
N GLU A 98 -11.23 8.05 0.25
CA GLU A 98 -12.34 8.91 -0.18
C GLU A 98 -13.62 8.61 0.62
N SER A 99 -14.74 9.30 0.34
CA SER A 99 -16.05 9.06 1.01
C SER A 99 -16.40 7.57 1.02
N GLU A 100 -16.95 7.07 2.12
CA GLU A 100 -17.37 5.67 2.35
C GLU A 100 -16.24 4.63 2.39
N ARG A 101 -14.97 5.05 2.18
CA ARG A 101 -13.73 4.28 2.36
C ARG A 101 -13.71 2.97 1.59
N GLY A 102 -13.04 2.97 0.44
CA GLY A 102 -13.00 1.85 -0.50
C GLY A 102 -11.73 1.03 -0.39
N TYR A 103 -11.80 -0.21 -0.88
CA TYR A 103 -10.62 -1.02 -1.18
C TYR A 103 -10.79 -1.74 -2.52
N SER A 104 -9.66 -2.12 -3.12
CA SER A 104 -9.58 -2.97 -4.29
C SER A 104 -8.42 -3.95 -4.17
N VAL A 105 -8.63 -5.17 -4.67
CA VAL A 105 -7.59 -6.16 -4.79
C VAL A 105 -7.80 -7.03 -6.03
N ALA A 106 -6.72 -7.30 -6.75
CA ALA A 106 -6.73 -8.20 -7.90
C ALA A 106 -5.59 -9.21 -7.84
N ILE A 107 -5.88 -10.42 -8.29
CA ILE A 107 -4.91 -11.50 -8.50
C ILE A 107 -4.65 -11.64 -9.99
N PHE A 108 -3.39 -11.45 -10.38
CA PHE A 108 -2.93 -11.70 -11.74
C PHE A 108 -2.09 -12.98 -11.78
N GLY A 109 -2.26 -13.76 -12.83
CA GLY A 109 -1.36 -14.87 -13.15
C GLY A 109 -1.20 -14.97 -14.66
N ASP A 110 0.03 -15.22 -15.10
CA ASP A 110 0.38 -15.31 -16.52
C ASP A 110 -0.09 -14.05 -17.30
N ASN A 111 0.13 -12.87 -16.69
CA ASN A 111 -0.25 -11.54 -17.18
C ASN A 111 -1.76 -11.33 -17.41
N LYS A 112 -2.62 -12.14 -16.79
CA LYS A 112 -4.08 -11.99 -16.85
C LYS A 112 -4.65 -11.81 -15.45
N CYS A 113 -5.63 -10.91 -15.31
CA CYS A 113 -6.42 -10.82 -14.10
C CYS A 113 -7.28 -12.09 -13.97
N ILE A 114 -7.11 -12.82 -12.88
CA ILE A 114 -7.79 -14.09 -12.58
C ILE A 114 -8.99 -13.83 -11.67
N LYS A 115 -8.83 -12.94 -10.69
CA LYS A 115 -9.86 -12.61 -9.71
C LYS A 115 -9.67 -11.17 -9.26
N GLU A 116 -10.76 -10.46 -9.05
CA GLU A 116 -10.80 -9.08 -8.58
C GLU A 116 -11.88 -8.97 -7.51
N LEU A 117 -11.62 -8.19 -6.48
CA LEU A 117 -12.54 -7.94 -5.38
C LEU A 117 -12.43 -6.47 -4.97
N THR A 118 -13.57 -5.80 -4.87
CA THR A 118 -13.68 -4.46 -4.34
C THR A 118 -14.66 -4.43 -3.17
N GLY A 119 -14.56 -3.43 -2.30
CA GLY A 119 -15.51 -3.26 -1.21
C GLY A 119 -15.38 -1.93 -0.49
N ARG A 120 -16.16 -1.80 0.59
CA ARG A 120 -16.24 -0.59 1.43
C ARG A 120 -16.08 -0.93 2.90
N LEU A 121 -15.59 0.03 3.67
CA LEU A 121 -15.42 -0.07 5.12
C LEU A 121 -16.19 1.01 5.90
N GLY A 122 -16.82 1.97 5.20
CA GLY A 122 -17.61 3.05 5.79
C GLY A 122 -16.75 4.20 6.32
N ASP A 123 -17.36 5.37 6.47
CA ASP A 123 -16.67 6.66 6.73
C ASP A 123 -15.77 6.70 7.97
N ASN A 124 -16.06 5.88 8.98
CA ASN A 124 -15.29 5.83 10.23
C ASN A 124 -13.96 5.06 10.10
N SER A 125 -13.66 4.53 8.92
CA SER A 125 -12.43 3.77 8.67
C SER A 125 -11.23 4.68 8.34
N THR A 126 -10.05 4.28 8.83
CA THR A 126 -8.78 4.96 8.55
C THR A 126 -8.17 4.48 7.23
N ALA A 127 -7.25 5.26 6.65
CA ALA A 127 -6.51 4.85 5.44
C ALA A 127 -5.77 3.53 5.66
N GLN A 128 -5.03 3.45 6.77
CA GLN A 128 -4.31 2.24 7.17
C GLN A 128 -5.22 1.02 7.34
N LEU A 129 -6.47 1.20 7.78
CA LEU A 129 -7.42 0.09 7.86
C LEU A 129 -7.84 -0.39 6.47
N CYS A 130 -8.03 0.52 5.51
CA CYS A 130 -8.35 0.17 4.12
C CYS A 130 -7.21 -0.63 3.50
N GLU A 131 -5.99 -0.11 3.60
CA GLU A 131 -4.75 -0.78 3.17
C GLU A 131 -4.59 -2.16 3.84
N MET A 132 -4.89 -2.25 5.13
CA MET A 132 -4.79 -3.51 5.85
C MET A 132 -5.78 -4.56 5.37
N VAL A 133 -7.01 -4.15 5.11
CA VAL A 133 -8.07 -5.05 4.64
C VAL A 133 -7.75 -5.54 3.23
N ASP A 134 -7.28 -4.67 2.34
CA ASP A 134 -6.96 -5.05 0.96
C ASP A 134 -5.84 -6.09 0.89
N VAL A 135 -4.78 -5.92 1.69
CA VAL A 135 -3.63 -6.84 1.72
C VAL A 135 -4.08 -8.18 2.27
N LYS A 136 -4.85 -8.18 3.36
CA LYS A 136 -5.41 -9.42 3.93
C LYS A 136 -6.26 -10.15 2.89
N LYS A 137 -7.17 -9.43 2.22
CA LYS A 137 -8.04 -10.01 1.17
C LYS A 137 -7.23 -10.57 0.02
N GLY A 138 -6.17 -9.89 -0.39
CA GLY A 138 -5.24 -10.38 -1.41
C GLY A 138 -4.58 -11.70 -1.02
N PHE A 139 -4.10 -11.82 0.22
CA PHE A 139 -3.53 -13.07 0.71
C PHE A 139 -4.58 -14.19 0.89
N GLU A 140 -5.82 -13.88 1.30
CA GLU A 140 -6.92 -14.84 1.32
C GLU A 140 -7.14 -15.43 -0.09
N LEU A 141 -7.27 -14.56 -1.10
CA LEU A 141 -7.44 -14.97 -2.50
C LEU A 141 -6.23 -15.74 -3.04
N ALA A 142 -5.02 -15.32 -2.68
CA ALA A 142 -3.80 -16.01 -3.09
C ALA A 142 -3.73 -17.42 -2.49
N VAL A 143 -4.11 -17.62 -1.23
CA VAL A 143 -4.19 -18.95 -0.61
C VAL A 143 -5.22 -19.83 -1.32
N GLU A 144 -6.38 -19.29 -1.70
CA GLU A 144 -7.40 -20.03 -2.47
C GLU A 144 -6.91 -20.47 -3.87
N LEU A 145 -6.12 -19.62 -4.54
CA LEU A 145 -5.73 -19.80 -5.94
C LEU A 145 -4.32 -20.38 -6.11
N LYS A 146 -3.57 -20.57 -5.02
CA LYS A 146 -2.16 -20.96 -5.05
C LYS A 146 -1.96 -22.29 -5.77
N ARG A 147 -0.88 -22.32 -6.57
CA ARG A 147 -0.30 -23.54 -7.13
C ARG A 147 1.11 -23.71 -6.58
N GLU A 148 1.55 -24.94 -6.40
CA GLU A 148 2.86 -25.26 -5.80
C GLU A 148 4.04 -24.65 -6.59
N ASP A 149 3.89 -24.44 -7.89
CA ASP A 149 4.94 -23.91 -8.78
C ASP A 149 4.96 -22.37 -8.88
N LYS A 150 4.04 -21.66 -8.22
CA LYS A 150 3.92 -20.19 -8.30
C LYS A 150 4.31 -19.52 -7.00
N GLN A 151 5.19 -18.53 -7.11
CA GLN A 151 5.48 -17.58 -6.04
C GLN A 151 4.34 -16.55 -5.90
N VAL A 152 3.99 -16.17 -4.68
CA VAL A 152 3.05 -15.07 -4.45
C VAL A 152 3.81 -13.75 -4.32
N ILE A 153 3.37 -12.71 -5.02
CA ILE A 153 4.00 -11.39 -4.98
C ILE A 153 2.93 -10.36 -4.64
N LEU A 154 3.07 -9.67 -3.52
CA LEU A 154 2.27 -8.50 -3.21
C LEU A 154 2.90 -7.25 -3.84
N VAL A 155 2.11 -6.43 -4.52
CA VAL A 155 2.48 -5.14 -5.08
C VAL A 155 1.60 -4.09 -4.40
N SER A 156 2.22 -3.12 -3.73
CA SER A 156 1.52 -2.06 -3.01
C SER A 156 2.42 -0.83 -2.84
N ASP A 157 1.85 0.36 -2.82
CA ASP A 157 2.53 1.62 -2.47
C ASP A 157 2.49 1.94 -0.97
N SER A 158 1.70 1.19 -0.17
CA SER A 158 1.65 1.37 1.28
C SER A 158 2.96 0.91 1.92
N ALA A 159 3.81 1.88 2.25
CA ALA A 159 5.03 1.66 3.00
C ALA A 159 4.76 1.04 4.37
N TYR A 160 3.65 1.41 5.02
CA TYR A 160 3.23 0.84 6.30
C TYR A 160 3.03 -0.67 6.17
N MET A 161 2.21 -1.09 5.20
CA MET A 161 1.91 -2.50 4.97
C MET A 161 3.13 -3.31 4.55
N CYS A 162 3.90 -2.76 3.62
CA CYS A 162 5.13 -3.40 3.15
C CYS A 162 6.09 -3.64 4.31
N ASN A 163 6.26 -2.68 5.22
CA ASN A 163 7.17 -2.79 6.36
C ASN A 163 6.66 -3.76 7.43
N VAL A 164 5.36 -3.72 7.74
CA VAL A 164 4.76 -4.62 8.74
C VAL A 164 5.03 -6.07 8.39
N PHE A 165 4.77 -6.46 7.13
CA PHE A 165 4.85 -7.87 6.73
C PHE A 165 6.22 -8.34 6.27
N SER A 166 7.10 -7.45 5.82
CA SER A 166 8.46 -7.85 5.46
C SER A 166 9.46 -7.72 6.60
N GLU A 167 9.41 -6.66 7.41
CA GLU A 167 10.50 -6.33 8.34
C GLU A 167 10.09 -6.44 9.81
N GLN A 168 8.86 -6.09 10.15
CA GLN A 168 8.47 -5.88 11.56
C GLN A 168 7.77 -7.09 12.18
N LEU A 169 7.30 -8.03 11.37
CA LEU A 169 6.50 -9.18 11.81
C LEU A 169 7.19 -10.04 12.87
N GLU A 170 8.51 -10.22 12.77
CA GLU A 170 9.29 -10.93 13.79
C GLU A 170 9.27 -10.20 15.15
N ALA A 171 9.47 -8.88 15.15
CA ALA A 171 9.43 -8.06 16.35
C ALA A 171 8.01 -8.01 16.96
N ILE A 172 6.98 -7.92 16.11
CA ILE A 172 5.58 -7.96 16.53
C ILE A 172 5.25 -9.28 17.24
N ARG A 173 5.69 -10.42 16.68
CA ARG A 173 5.52 -11.74 17.32
C ARG A 173 6.23 -11.82 18.68
N LYS A 174 7.50 -11.40 18.74
CA LYS A 174 8.32 -11.42 19.96
C LYS A 174 7.77 -10.52 21.08
N SER A 175 7.12 -9.43 20.72
CA SER A 175 6.49 -8.50 21.66
C SER A 175 5.07 -8.90 22.06
N ASN A 176 4.60 -10.11 21.72
CA ASN A 176 3.21 -10.54 21.92
C ASN A 176 2.18 -9.55 21.33
N ASN A 177 2.53 -8.87 20.24
CA ASN A 177 1.73 -7.85 19.55
C ASN A 177 1.47 -6.58 20.39
N MET A 178 2.45 -6.20 21.22
CA MET A 178 2.41 -5.00 22.04
C MET A 178 3.36 -3.93 21.48
N LYS A 179 2.92 -2.68 21.57
CA LYS A 179 3.75 -1.50 21.33
C LYS A 179 4.81 -1.34 22.41
N SER A 180 5.87 -0.57 22.13
CA SER A 180 6.91 -0.26 23.13
C SER A 180 6.32 0.44 24.36
N SER A 181 5.27 1.24 24.14
CA SER A 181 4.48 1.92 25.18
C SER A 181 3.65 0.99 26.09
N GLY A 182 3.65 -0.32 25.85
CA GLY A 182 2.82 -1.28 26.57
C GLY A 182 1.34 -1.28 26.16
N LYS A 183 0.97 -0.55 25.10
CA LYS A 183 -0.37 -0.58 24.51
C LYS A 183 -0.48 -1.71 23.47
N VAL A 184 -1.69 -2.18 23.21
CA VAL A 184 -1.97 -3.15 22.15
C VAL A 184 -1.67 -2.52 20.78
N LEU A 185 -1.06 -3.29 19.89
CA LEU A 185 -0.83 -2.86 18.50
C LEU A 185 -2.17 -2.64 17.78
N VAL A 186 -2.27 -1.52 17.08
CA VAL A 186 -3.47 -1.21 16.28
C VAL A 186 -3.54 -2.19 15.11
N HIS A 187 -4.76 -2.59 14.75
CA HIS A 187 -5.03 -3.63 13.75
C HIS A 187 -4.38 -5.01 14.05
N ARG A 188 -3.97 -5.29 15.30
CA ARG A 188 -3.39 -6.58 15.73
C ARG A 188 -4.10 -7.78 15.12
N LYS A 189 -5.43 -7.81 15.17
CA LYS A 189 -6.23 -8.91 14.62
C LYS A 189 -5.96 -9.14 13.12
N LEU A 190 -5.99 -8.08 12.31
CA LEU A 190 -5.73 -8.17 10.86
C LEU A 190 -4.29 -8.58 10.57
N ILE A 191 -3.32 -8.06 11.33
CA ILE A 191 -1.91 -8.42 11.19
C ILE A 191 -1.73 -9.91 11.47
N MET A 192 -2.28 -10.43 12.56
CA MET A 192 -2.18 -11.84 12.93
C MET A 192 -2.90 -12.76 11.93
N GLU A 193 -4.11 -12.41 11.49
CA GLU A 193 -4.81 -13.19 10.48
C GLU A 193 -4.03 -13.23 9.15
N THR A 194 -3.40 -12.13 8.77
CA THR A 194 -2.55 -12.08 7.57
C THR A 194 -1.25 -12.86 7.75
N ASP A 195 -0.68 -12.83 8.95
CA ASP A 195 0.50 -13.60 9.31
C ASP A 195 0.27 -15.12 9.16
N GLU A 196 -0.89 -15.60 9.60
CA GLU A 196 -1.31 -16.99 9.40
C GLU A 196 -1.46 -17.34 7.91
N LEU A 197 -1.97 -16.42 7.09
CA LEU A 197 -2.05 -16.61 5.64
C LEU A 197 -0.67 -16.67 5.00
N LEU A 198 0.26 -15.79 5.39
CA LEU A 198 1.65 -15.79 4.92
C LEU A 198 2.35 -17.12 5.23
N ASN A 199 2.11 -17.71 6.40
CA ASN A 199 2.68 -19.01 6.75
C ASN A 199 2.14 -20.17 5.87
N LYS A 200 0.96 -20.03 5.26
CA LYS A 200 0.44 -20.97 4.24
C LYS A 200 1.10 -20.77 2.87
N LEU A 201 1.79 -19.65 2.68
CA LEU A 201 2.48 -19.28 1.44
C LEU A 201 3.98 -19.56 1.55
N TYR A 202 4.40 -20.80 1.23
CA TYR A 202 5.82 -21.24 1.24
C TYR A 202 6.82 -20.32 0.53
N LYS A 203 6.39 -19.51 -0.46
CA LYS A 203 7.24 -18.56 -1.18
C LYS A 203 6.45 -17.29 -1.50
N SER A 204 6.78 -16.21 -0.80
CA SER A 204 6.16 -14.90 -1.01
C SER A 204 7.20 -13.77 -1.08
N SER A 205 6.86 -12.71 -1.81
CA SER A 205 7.62 -11.47 -1.84
C SER A 205 6.68 -10.27 -1.83
N ILE A 206 7.21 -9.13 -1.42
CA ILE A 206 6.53 -7.83 -1.44
C ILE A 206 7.34 -6.91 -2.36
N ILE A 207 6.67 -6.26 -3.29
CA ILE A 207 7.21 -5.20 -4.13
C ILE A 207 6.53 -3.93 -3.67
N GLN A 208 7.28 -3.11 -2.94
CA GLN A 208 6.86 -1.76 -2.61
C GLN A 208 7.07 -0.88 -3.84
N VAL A 209 6.00 -0.25 -4.32
CA VAL A 209 6.08 0.66 -5.46
C VAL A 209 6.11 2.12 -5.00
N LYS A 210 6.75 2.98 -5.78
CA LYS A 210 6.60 4.42 -5.60
C LYS A 210 5.18 4.84 -6.00
N PHE A 211 4.55 5.65 -5.18
CA PHE A 211 3.21 6.18 -5.43
C PHE A 211 3.14 6.95 -6.76
N HIS A 212 2.11 6.68 -7.56
CA HIS A 212 1.78 7.38 -8.82
C HIS A 212 2.93 7.49 -9.85
N VAL A 213 3.66 6.40 -10.10
CA VAL A 213 4.76 6.36 -11.08
C VAL A 213 4.46 5.59 -12.38
N GLY A 214 3.19 5.37 -12.72
CA GLY A 214 2.80 4.69 -13.96
C GLY A 214 2.81 3.16 -13.88
N ILE A 215 2.88 2.57 -12.69
CA ILE A 215 2.86 1.11 -12.53
C ILE A 215 1.43 0.62 -12.70
N LYS A 216 1.13 0.08 -13.89
CA LYS A 216 -0.24 -0.11 -14.38
C LYS A 216 -1.11 -0.96 -13.44
N VAL A 217 -0.52 -2.00 -12.85
CA VAL A 217 -1.25 -2.89 -11.93
C VAL A 217 -1.64 -2.18 -10.63
N ASN A 218 -0.80 -1.28 -10.10
CA ASN A 218 -1.10 -0.52 -8.88
C ASN A 218 -2.12 0.58 -9.18
N GLU A 219 -1.90 1.34 -10.25
CA GLU A 219 -2.80 2.44 -10.64
C GLU A 219 -4.22 1.97 -10.97
N LYS A 220 -4.35 0.76 -11.54
CA LYS A 220 -5.65 0.14 -11.77
C LYS A 220 -6.40 -0.09 -10.45
N GLU A 221 -5.71 -0.58 -9.42
CA GLU A 221 -6.34 -0.86 -8.13
C GLU A 221 -6.64 0.42 -7.34
N ASP A 222 -5.78 1.46 -7.41
CA ASP A 222 -6.07 2.80 -6.89
C ASP A 222 -7.38 3.36 -7.48
N GLU A 223 -7.53 3.31 -8.80
CA GLU A 223 -8.75 3.76 -9.47
C GLU A 223 -9.99 2.99 -9.03
N LEU A 224 -9.86 1.67 -8.88
CA LEU A 224 -10.96 0.80 -8.46
C LEU A 224 -11.32 1.03 -6.99
N ALA A 225 -10.35 1.24 -6.12
CA ALA A 225 -10.56 1.57 -4.72
C ALA A 225 -11.28 2.93 -4.58
N LYS A 226 -10.89 3.94 -5.36
CA LYS A 226 -11.58 5.23 -5.41
C LYS A 226 -13.00 5.10 -5.99
N LYS A 227 -13.20 4.24 -7.00
CA LYS A 227 -14.53 3.93 -7.53
C LYS A 227 -15.41 3.24 -6.49
N SER A 228 -14.87 2.26 -5.75
CA SER A 228 -15.63 1.53 -4.72
C SER A 228 -15.99 2.45 -3.54
N ALA A 229 -15.10 3.36 -3.15
CA ALA A 229 -15.39 4.44 -2.20
C ALA A 229 -16.57 5.32 -2.68
N ARG A 230 -16.53 5.79 -3.93
CA ARG A 230 -17.55 6.72 -4.44
C ARG A 230 -18.90 6.09 -4.79
N TYR A 231 -18.91 4.89 -5.37
CA TYR A 231 -20.12 4.28 -5.95
C TYR A 231 -20.54 2.98 -5.24
N LEU A 232 -21.85 2.87 -4.96
CA LEU A 232 -22.48 1.82 -4.14
C LEU A 232 -22.80 0.54 -4.95
N GLU A 233 -22.12 0.31 -6.05
CA GLU A 233 -22.35 -0.89 -6.87
C GLU A 233 -21.37 -1.99 -6.45
N TRP A 234 -21.92 -3.12 -6.00
CA TRP A 234 -21.19 -4.38 -5.94
C TRP A 234 -20.76 -4.73 -7.37
N ILE A 235 -19.57 -4.31 -7.78
CA ILE A 235 -19.00 -4.72 -9.05
C ILE A 235 -18.48 -6.15 -8.85
N GLN A 236 -19.30 -7.14 -9.15
CA GLN A 236 -18.76 -8.45 -9.51
C GLN A 236 -18.15 -8.32 -10.90
N ALA A 237 -16.84 -8.55 -11.00
CA ALA A 237 -16.04 -8.29 -12.19
C ALA A 237 -16.30 -9.29 -13.35
N SER A 238 -17.50 -9.26 -13.92
CA SER A 238 -17.78 -9.79 -15.26
C SER A 238 -17.83 -8.71 -16.36
N ASP A 239 -17.78 -7.42 -16.00
CA ASP A 239 -18.24 -6.35 -16.90
C ASP A 239 -17.13 -5.46 -17.48
N PHE A 240 -15.84 -5.74 -17.21
CA PHE A 240 -14.72 -4.93 -17.72
C PHE A 240 -14.05 -5.45 -19.00
N VAL A 241 -14.72 -6.36 -19.73
CA VAL A 241 -14.35 -6.70 -21.11
C VAL A 241 -15.38 -6.09 -22.05
N GLN A 242 -14.94 -5.03 -22.74
CA GLN A 242 -15.63 -4.28 -23.80
C GLN A 242 -16.82 -3.42 -23.36
N LYS A 243 -16.66 -2.09 -23.38
CA LYS A 243 -17.24 -1.26 -24.46
C LYS A 243 -16.98 0.23 -24.29
N SER A 244 -16.41 0.77 -25.36
CA SER A 244 -16.60 2.13 -25.83
C SER A 244 -18.06 2.39 -26.18
N ASP A 245 -18.90 2.80 -25.22
CA ASP A 245 -20.07 3.65 -25.56
C ASP A 245 -20.64 4.33 -24.31
N LYS A 246 -20.56 5.67 -24.27
CA LYS A 246 -20.85 6.50 -23.08
C LYS A 246 -22.34 6.77 -22.85
N THR A 247 -23.24 6.12 -23.58
CA THR A 247 -24.62 6.59 -23.72
C THR A 247 -25.68 5.77 -22.96
N GLU A 248 -25.34 4.57 -22.46
CA GLU A 248 -26.34 3.66 -21.89
C GLU A 248 -26.48 3.75 -20.35
N TYR A 249 -25.47 4.25 -19.65
CA TYR A 249 -25.46 4.31 -18.18
C TYR A 249 -26.50 5.26 -17.57
N ARG A 250 -27.00 6.27 -18.32
CA ARG A 250 -27.97 7.24 -17.79
C ARG A 250 -29.41 6.71 -17.68
N LYS A 251 -29.77 5.61 -18.35
CA LYS A 251 -31.15 5.10 -18.33
C LYS A 251 -31.43 4.08 -17.22
N LYS A 252 -30.41 3.40 -16.69
CA LYS A 252 -30.59 2.34 -15.68
C LYS A 252 -30.62 2.89 -14.24
N ALA A 253 -29.91 3.98 -13.97
CA ALA A 253 -29.89 4.64 -12.65
C ALA A 253 -31.22 5.34 -12.26
N LEU A 254 -32.10 5.60 -13.23
CA LEU A 254 -33.36 6.32 -12.98
C LEU A 254 -34.54 5.43 -12.54
N ARG A 255 -34.38 4.10 -12.46
CA ARG A 255 -35.50 3.18 -12.16
C ARG A 255 -35.51 2.57 -10.76
N ILE A 256 -34.58 2.93 -9.88
CA ILE A 256 -34.56 2.45 -8.49
C ILE A 256 -34.60 3.65 -7.54
N ARG A 257 -35.72 4.35 -7.55
CA ARG A 257 -36.23 5.15 -6.44
C ARG A 257 -37.71 5.32 -6.71
N LEU A 258 -38.53 4.53 -6.01
CA LEU A 258 -39.87 4.83 -5.50
C LEU A 258 -40.58 3.50 -5.18
N ALA A 259 -40.43 3.05 -3.94
CA ALA A 259 -41.50 2.36 -3.23
C ALA A 259 -41.24 2.50 -1.72
N PRO A 260 -41.86 3.48 -1.04
CA PRO A 260 -41.98 3.45 0.40
C PRO A 260 -43.22 2.64 0.80
N GLY A 261 -43.04 1.75 1.79
CA GLY A 261 -44.08 1.32 2.74
C GLY A 261 -45.17 0.37 2.22
N LYS A 262 -45.22 -0.82 2.84
CA LYS A 262 -46.36 -1.29 3.63
C LYS A 262 -45.88 -2.36 4.60
#